data_AF-A0A2T2SNR6-F1
#
_entry.id   AF-A0A2T2SNR6-F1
#
_cell.length_a   1.000
_cell.length_b   1.000
_cell.length_c   1.000
_cell.angle_alpha   90.00
_cell.angle_beta   90.00
_cell.angle_gamma   90.00
#
_symmetry.space_group_name_H-M   'P 1'
#
loop_
_entity.id
_entity.type
_entity.pdbx_description
1 polymer ?
#
loop_
_entity_poly.entity_id
_entity_poly.type
_entity_poly.pdbx_seq_one_letter_code
_entity_poly.pdbx_strand_id
1 'polypeptide(L)' 'MQSQWNELSDILSVSDPDQVVDQVRELQDQVDTLTDQQEALVEAGMKDSEQALRMIENMADQLEELYAERISDA' A
#
# COMPACT_ATOMS: atom_id res chain seq x y z
N MET A 1 -2.33 -32.74 14.22
CA MET A 1 -2.04 -31.73 15.26
C MET A 1 -0.66 -31.12 15.09
N GLN A 2 0.47 -31.82 15.30
CA GLN A 2 1.81 -31.21 15.14
C GLN A 2 2.12 -30.70 13.71
N SER A 3 1.68 -31.39 12.67
CA SER A 3 1.90 -30.93 11.28
C SER A 3 1.19 -29.62 10.94
N GLN A 4 -0.06 -29.45 11.40
CA GLN A 4 -0.85 -28.24 11.17
C GLN A 4 -0.29 -27.07 11.98
N TRP A 5 0.24 -27.34 13.17
CA TRP A 5 0.91 -26.34 13.99
C TRP A 5 2.19 -25.82 13.33
N ASN A 6 3.03 -26.72 12.80
CA ASN A 6 4.26 -26.33 12.12
C ASN A 6 3.98 -25.50 10.85
N GLU A 7 2.95 -25.87 10.08
CA GLU A 7 2.53 -25.12 8.90
C GLU A 7 2.01 -23.72 9.26
N LEU A 8 1.17 -23.61 10.30
CA LEU A 8 0.68 -22.32 10.77
C LEU A 8 1.80 -21.43 11.32
N SER A 9 2.72 -22.03 12.07
CA SER A 9 3.92 -21.38 12.61
C SER A 9 4.81 -20.83 11.48
N ASP A 10 4.97 -21.57 10.39
CA ASP A 10 5.73 -21.14 9.20
C ASP A 10 5.03 -19.99 8.46
N ILE A 11 3.72 -20.13 8.17
CA ILE A 11 2.91 -19.11 7.48
C ILE A 11 2.91 -17.79 8.24
N LEU A 12 2.69 -17.85 9.56
CA LEU A 12 2.67 -16.67 10.41
C LEU A 12 4.08 -16.25 10.85
N SER A 13 5.12 -17.01 10.51
CA SER A 13 6.50 -16.78 10.96
C SER A 13 6.62 -16.65 12.49
N VAL A 14 5.77 -17.36 13.23
CA VAL A 14 5.74 -17.36 14.70
C VAL A 14 6.39 -18.63 15.25
N SER A 15 7.15 -18.51 16.33
CA SER A 15 7.83 -19.66 16.96
C SER A 15 7.06 -20.25 18.16
N ASP A 16 6.02 -19.57 18.64
CA ASP A 16 5.25 -19.94 19.84
C ASP A 16 3.73 -19.86 19.56
N PRO A 17 2.93 -20.85 20.02
CA PRO A 17 1.46 -20.77 20.03
C PRO A 17 0.88 -19.45 20.54
N ASP A 18 1.49 -18.85 21.56
CA ASP A 18 0.96 -17.63 22.16
C ASP A 18 1.12 -16.42 21.23
N GLN A 19 2.09 -16.43 20.31
CA GLN A 19 2.34 -15.35 19.35
C GLN A 19 1.38 -15.35 18.16
N VAL A 20 0.65 -16.45 17.93
CA VAL A 20 -0.28 -16.61 16.79
C VAL A 20 -1.37 -15.55 16.83
N VAL A 21 -1.96 -15.34 18.01
CA VAL A 21 -3.08 -14.42 18.16
C VAL A 21 -2.63 -12.98 17.89
N ASP A 22 -1.45 -12.61 18.39
CA ASP A 22 -0.89 -11.28 18.18
C ASP A 22 -0.52 -11.07 16.71
N GLN A 23 0.07 -12.08 16.05
CA GLN A 23 0.40 -11.99 14.63
C GLN A 23 -0.84 -11.88 13.74
N VAL A 24 -1.90 -12.63 14.06
CA VAL A 24 -3.17 -12.56 13.32
C VAL A 24 -3.83 -11.19 13.51
N ARG A 25 -3.78 -10.60 14.71
CA ARG A 25 -4.28 -9.24 14.94
C ARG A 25 -3.49 -8.21 14.14
N GLU A 26 -2.16 -8.32 14.12
CA GLU A 26 -1.32 -7.43 13.31
C GLU A 26 -1.66 -7.53 11.81
N LEU A 27 -1.88 -8.74 11.30
CA LEU A 27 -2.31 -8.94 9.92
C LEU A 27 -3.70 -8.36 9.64
N GLN A 28 -4.63 -8.44 10.59
CA GLN A 28 -5.95 -7.81 10.49
C GLN A 28 -5.81 -6.29 10.38
N ASP A 29 -5.03 -5.67 11.28
CA ASP A 29 -4.79 -4.23 11.26
C ASP A 29 -4.12 -3.76 9.96
N GLN A 30 -3.19 -4.57 9.41
CA GLN A 30 -2.55 -4.31 8.12
C GLN A 30 -3.54 -4.40 6.96
N VAL A 31 -4.42 -5.41 6.94
CA VAL A 31 -5.45 -5.57 5.90
C VAL A 31 -6.46 -4.43 5.95
N ASP A 32 -6.89 -4.01 7.14
CA ASP A 32 -7.80 -2.88 7.31
C ASP A 32 -7.14 -1.59 6.77
N THR A 33 -5.88 -1.35 7.13
CA THR A 33 -5.11 -0.21 6.63
C THR A 33 -4.98 -0.22 5.09
N LEU A 34 -4.67 -1.37 4.50
CA LEU A 34 -4.57 -1.50 3.04
C LEU A 34 -5.92 -1.33 2.35
N THR A 35 -7.00 -1.77 2.98
CA THR A 35 -8.37 -1.61 2.47
C THR A 35 -8.77 -0.14 2.48
N ASP A 36 -8.54 0.58 3.57
CA ASP A 36 -8.80 2.02 3.67
C ASP A 36 -8.00 2.81 2.61
N GLN A 37 -6.73 2.45 2.40
CA GLN A 37 -5.89 3.06 1.36
C GLN A 37 -6.44 2.77 -0.05
N GLN A 38 -6.91 1.55 -0.29
CA GLN A 38 -7.51 1.19 -1.58
C GLN A 38 -8.82 1.94 -1.82
N GLU A 39 -9.67 2.07 -0.80
CA GLU A 39 -10.91 2.85 -0.88
C GLU A 39 -10.60 4.31 -1.21
N ALA A 40 -9.63 4.94 -0.53
CA ALA A 40 -9.22 6.31 -0.82
C ALA A 40 -8.73 6.49 -2.26
N LEU A 41 -7.99 5.51 -2.81
CA LEU A 41 -7.57 5.52 -4.21
C LEU A 41 -8.78 5.44 -5.16
N VAL A 42 -9.73 4.53 -4.88
CA VAL A 42 -10.94 4.36 -5.68
C VAL A 42 -11.82 5.61 -5.65
N GLU A 43 -12.00 6.23 -4.47
CA GLU A 43 -12.71 7.50 -4.32
C GLU A 43 -12.05 8.63 -5.11
N ALA A 44 -10.71 8.63 -5.19
CA ALA A 44 -9.95 9.54 -6.04
C ALA A 44 -9.98 9.18 -7.54
N GLY A 45 -10.73 8.15 -7.94
CA GLY A 45 -10.86 7.69 -9.33
C GLY A 45 -9.69 6.84 -9.83
N MET A 46 -8.85 6.34 -8.92
CA MET A 46 -7.67 5.53 -9.21
C MET A 46 -7.96 4.06 -8.89
N LYS A 47 -7.46 3.15 -9.73
CA LYS A 47 -7.68 1.71 -9.58
C LYS A 47 -6.64 1.04 -8.69
N ASP A 48 -5.44 1.61 -8.67
CA ASP A 48 -4.28 1.09 -7.98
C ASP A 48 -3.24 2.20 -7.73
N SER A 49 -2.25 1.88 -6.91
CA SER A 49 -1.16 2.78 -6.57
C SER A 49 -0.25 3.13 -7.75
N GLU A 50 -0.16 2.26 -8.76
CA GLU A 50 0.64 2.49 -9.97
C GLU A 50 0.00 3.58 -10.85
N GLN A 51 -1.33 3.57 -10.97
CA GLN A 51 -2.08 4.63 -11.63
C GLN A 51 -1.94 5.95 -10.87
N ALA A 52 -1.99 5.92 -9.55
CA ALA A 52 -1.76 7.11 -8.72
C ALA A 52 -0.38 7.72 -8.97
N LEU A 53 0.67 6.88 -8.97
CA LEU A 53 2.04 7.31 -9.22
C LEU A 53 2.20 7.93 -10.60
N ARG A 54 1.70 7.27 -11.65
CA ARG A 54 1.72 7.82 -13.02
C ARG A 54 1.00 9.17 -13.11
N MET A 55 -0.12 9.33 -12.41
CA MET A 55 -0.85 10.60 -12.43
C MET A 55 -0.03 11.72 -11.77
N ILE A 56 0.63 11.42 -10.65
CA ILE A 56 1.52 12.35 -9.94
C ILE A 56 2.71 12.74 -10.81
N GLU A 57 3.38 11.77 -11.44
CA GLU A 57 4.51 12.00 -12.34
C GLU A 57 4.09 12.90 -13.52
N ASN A 58 2.99 12.58 -14.20
CA ASN A 58 2.47 13.42 -15.28
C ASN A 58 2.14 14.86 -14.82
N MET A 59 1.61 15.03 -13.60
CA MET A 59 1.33 16.36 -13.05
C MET A 59 2.62 17.12 -12.73
N ALA A 60 3.66 16.43 -12.26
CA ALA A 60 4.97 17.03 -12.01
C ALA A 60 5.61 17.52 -13.32
N ASP A 61 5.58 16.70 -14.37
CA ASP A 61 6.10 17.06 -15.69
C ASP A 61 5.37 18.29 -16.28
N GLN A 62 4.04 18.30 -16.22
CA GLN A 62 3.23 19.44 -16.68
C GLN A 62 3.55 20.73 -15.92
N LEU A 63 3.84 20.64 -14.62
CA LEU A 63 4.24 21.80 -13.82
C LEU A 63 5.63 22.30 -14.22
N GLU A 64 6.58 21.39 -14.45
CA GLU A 64 7.92 21.74 -14.91
C GLU A 64 7.88 22.47 -16.26
N GLU A 65 7.10 21.96 -17.22
CA GLU A 65 6.88 22.60 -18.53
C GLU A 65 6.30 24.01 -18.36
N LEU A 66 5.25 24.17 -17.53
CA LEU A 66 4.62 25.47 -17.28
C LEU A 66 5.60 26.49 -16.67
N TYR A 67 6.47 26.07 -15.76
CA TYR A 67 7.49 26.96 -15.19
C TYR A 67 8.58 27.31 -16.21
N ALA A 68 8.99 26.36 -17.05
CA ALA A 68 9.95 26.60 -18.11
C ALA A 68 9.44 27.62 -19.14
N GLU A 69 8.18 27.51 -19.56
CA GLU A 69 7.52 28.48 -20.46
C GLU A 69 7.49 29.88 -19.83
N ARG A 70 7.07 30.00 -18.56
CA ARG A 70 7.02 31.29 -17.86
C ARG A 70 8.37 31.97 -17.68
N ILE A 71 9.45 31.21 -17.56
CA ILE A 71 10.81 31.75 -17.50
C ILE A 71 11.28 32.18 -18.89
N SER A 72 10.91 31.44 -19.94
CA SER A 72 11.25 31.76 -21.32
C SER A 72 10.54 33.03 -21.83
N ASP A 73 9.35 33.34 -21.31
CA ASP A 73 8.53 34.49 -21.70
C ASP A 73 8.82 35.78 -20.90
N ALA A 74 9.71 35.73 -19.89
CA ALA A 74 10.07 36.84 -19.01
C ALA A 74 11.42 37.49 -19.39
#